data_AF-A0AAN7PRC5-F1
#
_entry.id   AF-A0AAN7PRC5-F1
#
_cell.length_a   1.000
_cell.length_b   1.000
_cell.length_c   1.000
_cell.angle_alpha   90.00
_cell.angle_beta   90.00
_cell.angle_gamma   90.00
#
_symmetry.space_group_name_H-M   'P 1'
#
loop_
_entity.id
_entity.type
_entity.pdbx_description
1 polymer ?
#
loop_
_entity_poly.entity_id
_entity_poly.type
_entity_poly.pdbx_seq_one_letter_code
_entity_poly.pdbx_strand_id
1 'polypeptide(L)'
;MFRRQYRELIGLDVDGVDSMVVRAEVEVVKDRELVRDRVTRVKASGSGSSGVAEACAKPCFTIVDGVADGVGGWRAYGIDPGEFSLHLMQTCERLVGIGRFTPSNPSELLARSYYELLQHKKAILGSSTACVVVLNKENCMLYTANIGDSGFMVVRHGKVIHKSEEQQHYFNTPFQLSLPPPGYQANVLSDQPDSAITNNFPVEDGDVILVATDGVFDNLPQSLLIKELCKVQGERCASRLQTVANSIAWMARNLSFDETFISPFAESAFANGINTIGGKPDDITVILATVAI
;
A
#
# COMPACT_ATOMS: atom_id res chain seq x y z
N MET A 1 25.67 -8.95 -20.15
CA MET A 1 24.76 -10.08 -20.41
C MET A 1 24.32 -10.78 -19.12
N PHE A 2 25.24 -11.35 -18.33
CA PHE A 2 24.88 -12.03 -17.05
C PHE A 2 24.09 -11.17 -16.05
N ARG A 3 24.45 -9.89 -15.85
CA ARG A 3 23.71 -8.98 -14.95
C ARG A 3 22.28 -8.65 -15.41
N ARG A 4 21.98 -8.69 -16.71
CA ARG A 4 20.65 -8.35 -17.26
C ARG A 4 19.69 -9.54 -17.09
N GLN A 5 20.17 -10.74 -17.41
CA GLN A 5 19.43 -11.99 -17.25
C GLN A 5 19.16 -12.33 -15.77
N TYR A 6 20.10 -11.99 -14.87
CA TYR A 6 19.90 -12.16 -13.41
C TYR A 6 18.88 -11.17 -12.84
N ARG A 7 18.82 -9.92 -13.35
CA ARG A 7 17.85 -8.89 -12.94
C ARG A 7 16.41 -9.21 -13.38
N GLU A 8 16.24 -9.79 -14.57
CA GLU A 8 14.96 -10.33 -15.05
C GLU A 8 14.47 -11.51 -14.19
N LEU A 9 15.37 -12.36 -13.70
CA LEU A 9 15.07 -13.51 -12.83
C LEU A 9 14.60 -13.11 -11.42
N ILE A 10 14.94 -11.90 -10.96
CA ILE A 10 14.61 -11.40 -9.61
C ILE A 10 13.65 -10.21 -9.64
N GLY A 11 13.06 -9.89 -10.81
CA GLY A 11 12.07 -8.82 -10.96
C GLY A 11 12.60 -7.39 -10.73
N LEU A 12 13.92 -7.15 -10.79
CA LEU A 12 14.48 -5.80 -10.64
C LEU A 12 14.40 -5.04 -11.96
N ASP A 13 13.44 -4.13 -12.08
CA ASP A 13 13.32 -3.20 -13.21
C ASP A 13 14.35 -2.07 -13.07
N VAL A 14 15.37 -2.07 -13.92
CA VAL A 14 16.52 -1.14 -13.83
C VAL A 14 16.44 0.05 -14.78
N ASP A 15 15.40 0.10 -15.61
CA ASP A 15 15.19 1.17 -16.59
C ASP A 15 14.32 2.32 -16.02
N GLY A 16 13.84 2.22 -14.76
CA GLY A 16 12.91 3.16 -14.11
C GLY A 16 13.46 4.04 -12.99
N VAL A 17 14.78 4.07 -12.75
CA VAL A 17 15.39 4.75 -11.59
C VAL A 17 15.10 6.27 -11.56
N ASP A 18 14.95 6.92 -12.72
CA ASP A 18 14.59 8.35 -12.82
C ASP A 18 13.08 8.63 -12.68
N SER A 19 12.23 7.60 -12.59
CA SER A 19 10.75 7.72 -12.49
C SER A 19 10.17 7.30 -11.14
N MET A 20 11.02 6.95 -10.15
CA MET A 20 10.58 6.46 -8.84
C MET A 20 9.74 7.51 -8.07
N VAL A 21 8.52 7.12 -7.72
CA VAL A 21 7.54 7.93 -6.98
C VAL A 21 7.72 7.70 -5.48
N VAL A 22 7.83 8.79 -4.71
CA VAL A 22 7.87 8.75 -3.24
C VAL A 22 6.73 9.57 -2.66
N ARG A 23 5.89 8.95 -1.84
CA ARG A 23 4.71 9.57 -1.20
C ARG A 23 4.68 9.26 0.29
N ALA A 24 4.36 10.27 1.09
CA ALA A 24 4.18 10.16 2.53
C ALA A 24 2.95 10.98 2.94
N GLU A 25 2.01 10.35 3.64
CA GLU A 25 0.74 10.93 4.05
C GLU A 25 0.39 10.52 5.47
N VAL A 26 -0.41 11.32 6.18
CA VAL A 26 -0.71 11.06 7.58
C VAL A 26 -2.13 11.38 7.99
N GLU A 27 -2.59 10.67 9.03
CA GLU A 27 -3.91 10.84 9.63
C GLU A 27 -3.84 10.83 11.16
N VAL A 28 -4.56 11.74 11.82
CA VAL A 28 -4.70 11.75 13.28
C VAL A 28 -6.13 11.38 13.63
N VAL A 29 -6.31 10.20 14.21
CA VAL A 29 -7.62 9.71 14.63
C VAL A 29 -7.96 10.36 15.97
N LYS A 30 -8.74 11.45 15.91
CA LYS A 30 -9.26 12.13 17.11
C LYS A 30 -10.55 11.48 17.62
N ASP A 31 -10.77 11.71 18.91
CA ASP A 31 -11.91 11.30 19.72
C ASP A 31 -13.29 11.73 19.14
N ARG A 32 -14.38 11.22 19.74
CA ARG A 32 -15.81 11.30 19.29
C ARG A 32 -16.43 12.72 19.19
N GLU A 33 -15.68 13.78 18.96
CA GLU A 33 -16.30 15.05 18.60
C GLU A 33 -16.92 14.95 17.20
N LEU A 34 -18.11 15.56 17.04
CA LEU A 34 -18.88 15.72 15.81
C LEU A 34 -18.11 16.56 14.77
N VAL A 35 -16.94 16.09 14.34
CA VAL A 35 -16.19 16.69 13.26
C VAL A 35 -16.78 16.15 11.96
N ARG A 36 -17.36 17.03 11.15
CA ARG A 36 -17.94 16.75 9.82
C ARG A 36 -16.85 16.48 8.78
N ASP A 37 -15.81 15.75 9.13
CA ASP A 37 -14.68 15.52 8.24
C ASP A 37 -14.84 14.17 7.56
N ARG A 38 -15.28 14.22 6.29
CA ARG A 38 -15.02 13.14 5.33
C ARG A 38 -13.51 13.16 5.07
N VAL A 39 -12.75 12.27 5.70
CA VAL A 39 -11.39 11.97 5.22
C VAL A 39 -11.43 10.57 4.63
N THR A 40 -11.56 10.52 3.32
CA THR A 40 -11.27 9.34 2.51
C THR A 40 -9.97 9.66 1.78
N ARG A 41 -8.91 8.87 1.99
CA ARG A 41 -7.69 8.98 1.20
C ARG A 41 -7.26 7.59 0.78
N VAL A 42 -7.66 7.22 -0.44
CA VAL A 42 -7.14 6.00 -1.07
C VAL A 42 -6.23 6.47 -2.20
N LYS A 43 -4.93 6.16 -2.14
CA LYS A 43 -3.94 6.70 -3.09
C LYS A 43 -3.06 5.59 -3.68
N ALA A 44 -2.72 5.75 -4.96
CA ALA A 44 -1.71 4.94 -5.61
C ALA A 44 -0.48 5.77 -6.01
N SER A 45 0.58 5.09 -6.43
CA SER A 45 1.76 5.66 -7.08
C SER A 45 1.44 6.13 -8.52
N GLY A 46 0.84 7.31 -8.69
CA GLY A 46 0.59 7.90 -10.03
C GLY A 46 0.19 9.39 -10.01
N SER A 47 0.73 10.21 -10.93
CA SER A 47 0.57 11.68 -10.95
C SER A 47 -0.76 12.13 -11.56
N GLY A 48 -1.74 12.52 -10.75
CA GLY A 48 -3.00 13.10 -11.23
C GLY A 48 -3.76 13.91 -10.18
N SER A 49 -4.30 15.07 -10.57
CA SER A 49 -4.98 16.06 -9.73
C SER A 49 -6.46 15.74 -9.46
N SER A 50 -6.92 15.95 -8.22
CA SER A 50 -8.29 15.72 -7.72
C SER A 50 -9.30 16.80 -8.15
N GLY A 51 -10.49 16.39 -8.63
CA GLY A 51 -11.67 17.25 -8.82
C GLY A 51 -12.75 16.95 -7.76
N VAL A 52 -13.43 17.98 -7.26
CA VAL A 52 -14.36 17.89 -6.12
C VAL A 52 -15.81 17.82 -6.60
N ALA A 53 -16.57 16.83 -6.13
CA ALA A 53 -18.03 16.75 -6.28
C ALA A 53 -18.69 16.71 -4.89
N GLU A 54 -19.66 17.60 -4.66
CA GLU A 54 -20.32 17.76 -3.37
C GLU A 54 -21.61 16.93 -3.31
N ALA A 55 -21.65 15.93 -2.42
CA ALA A 55 -22.86 15.16 -2.11
C ALA A 55 -23.16 15.26 -0.62
N CYS A 56 -24.42 15.43 -0.26
CA CYS A 56 -24.88 15.51 1.14
C CYS A 56 -24.80 14.10 1.77
N ALA A 57 -23.91 13.87 2.76
CA ALA A 57 -23.78 12.56 3.42
C ALA A 57 -23.88 12.63 4.94
N LYS A 58 -24.38 11.52 5.49
CA LYS A 58 -24.39 11.18 6.92
C LYS A 58 -22.97 11.24 7.49
N PRO A 59 -22.80 11.56 8.79
CA PRO A 59 -21.49 11.46 9.45
C PRO A 59 -20.96 10.03 9.31
N CYS A 60 -19.74 9.90 8.77
CA CYS A 60 -19.06 8.62 8.61
C CYS A 60 -18.05 8.49 9.75
N PHE A 61 -18.29 7.57 10.67
CA PHE A 61 -17.40 7.27 11.81
C PHE A 61 -16.22 6.38 11.41
N THR A 62 -15.79 6.45 10.15
CA THR A 62 -14.85 5.51 9.58
C THR A 62 -13.76 6.25 8.83
N ILE A 63 -12.52 5.84 9.05
CA ILE A 63 -11.36 6.26 8.26
C ILE A 63 -10.97 5.09 7.36
N VAL A 64 -10.73 5.38 6.08
CA VAL A 64 -10.32 4.38 5.09
C VAL A 64 -9.04 4.87 4.44
N ASP A 65 -7.98 4.10 4.65
CA ASP A 65 -6.68 4.32 4.03
C ASP A 65 -6.34 3.12 3.15
N GLY A 66 -5.65 3.36 2.04
CA GLY A 66 -5.21 2.27 1.20
C GLY A 66 -4.06 2.66 0.29
N VAL A 67 -3.24 1.66 -0.01
CA VAL A 67 -2.12 1.72 -0.95
C VAL A 67 -2.30 0.62 -1.99
N ALA A 68 -1.80 0.88 -3.19
CA ALA A 68 -1.71 -0.10 -4.25
C ALA A 68 -0.41 0.13 -5.01
N ASP A 69 0.29 -0.95 -5.32
CA ASP A 69 1.53 -0.91 -6.09
C ASP A 69 1.36 -1.56 -7.45
N GLY A 70 1.73 -0.84 -8.51
CA GLY A 70 1.59 -1.31 -9.88
C GLY A 70 2.75 -2.22 -10.26
N VAL A 71 2.47 -3.39 -10.84
CA VAL A 71 3.55 -4.36 -11.13
C VAL A 71 4.45 -3.85 -12.25
N GLY A 72 5.72 -3.56 -11.93
CA GLY A 72 6.67 -2.91 -12.85
C GLY A 72 6.89 -3.61 -14.19
N GLY A 73 6.70 -4.94 -14.26
CA GLY A 73 6.88 -5.73 -15.49
C GLY A 73 6.04 -5.26 -16.69
N TRP A 74 4.96 -4.50 -16.46
CA TRP A 74 4.14 -3.90 -17.52
C TRP A 74 4.88 -2.89 -18.39
N ARG A 75 5.95 -2.26 -17.89
CA ARG A 75 6.76 -1.29 -18.66
C ARG A 75 7.36 -1.92 -19.92
N ALA A 76 7.71 -3.21 -19.89
CA ALA A 76 8.21 -3.95 -21.05
C ALA A 76 7.19 -4.05 -22.21
N TYR A 77 5.90 -3.85 -21.91
CA TYR A 77 4.80 -3.85 -22.87
C TYR A 77 4.34 -2.43 -23.23
N GLY A 78 5.06 -1.39 -22.78
CA GLY A 78 4.68 0.01 -22.96
C GLY A 78 3.44 0.42 -22.16
N ILE A 79 3.12 -0.33 -21.10
CA ILE A 79 1.99 -0.07 -20.20
C ILE A 79 2.55 0.55 -18.91
N ASP A 80 1.95 1.67 -18.50
CA ASP A 80 2.31 2.34 -17.25
C ASP A 80 1.73 1.56 -16.05
N PRO A 81 2.57 0.97 -15.18
CA PRO A 81 2.08 0.22 -14.03
C PRO A 81 1.31 1.09 -13.03
N GLY A 82 1.59 2.39 -12.97
CA GLY A 82 0.91 3.32 -12.06
C GLY A 82 -0.56 3.60 -12.44
N GLU A 83 -0.94 3.40 -13.71
CA GLU A 83 -2.31 3.69 -14.16
C GLU A 83 -3.32 2.73 -13.52
N PHE A 84 -3.02 1.43 -13.48
CA PHE A 84 -3.93 0.43 -12.92
C PHE A 84 -4.12 0.63 -11.40
N SER A 85 -3.01 0.76 -10.67
CA SER A 85 -3.03 0.99 -9.22
C SER A 85 -3.79 2.28 -8.88
N LEU A 86 -3.55 3.37 -9.63
CA LEU A 86 -4.23 4.66 -9.46
C LEU A 86 -5.73 4.56 -9.66
N HIS A 87 -6.18 3.98 -10.76
CA HIS A 87 -7.62 3.85 -11.02
C HIS A 87 -8.30 2.93 -10.01
N LEU A 88 -7.62 1.89 -9.53
CA LEU A 88 -8.15 1.01 -8.48
C LEU A 88 -8.41 1.79 -7.18
N MET A 89 -7.43 2.58 -6.74
CA MET A 89 -7.52 3.39 -5.53
C MET A 89 -8.53 4.55 -5.66
N GLN A 90 -8.58 5.23 -6.81
CA GLN A 90 -9.61 6.24 -7.09
C GLN A 90 -11.03 5.67 -7.07
N THR A 91 -11.19 4.43 -7.55
CA THR A 91 -12.48 3.74 -7.53
C THR A 91 -12.88 3.41 -6.09
N CYS A 92 -11.94 2.95 -5.26
CA CYS A 92 -12.16 2.74 -3.83
C CYS A 92 -12.57 4.05 -3.13
N GLU A 93 -11.81 5.13 -3.33
CA GLU A 93 -12.10 6.46 -2.77
C GLU A 93 -13.50 6.94 -3.15
N ARG A 94 -13.86 6.83 -4.44
CA ARG A 94 -15.20 7.20 -4.91
C ARG A 94 -16.29 6.36 -4.26
N LEU A 95 -16.14 5.03 -4.18
CA LEU A 95 -17.13 4.13 -3.56
C LEU A 95 -17.34 4.45 -2.08
N VAL A 96 -16.26 4.74 -1.35
CA VAL A 96 -16.33 5.20 0.05
C VAL A 96 -17.04 6.56 0.12
N GLY A 97 -16.68 7.50 -0.74
CA GLY A 97 -17.26 8.85 -0.79
C GLY A 97 -18.77 8.88 -1.08
N ILE A 98 -19.28 7.92 -1.86
CA ILE A 98 -20.74 7.78 -2.10
C ILE A 98 -21.43 6.82 -1.12
N GLY A 99 -20.71 6.31 -0.11
CA GLY A 99 -21.26 5.41 0.90
C GLY A 99 -21.63 4.01 0.39
N ARG A 100 -21.02 3.57 -0.72
CA ARG A 100 -21.24 2.23 -1.31
C ARG A 100 -20.17 1.23 -0.89
N PHE A 101 -19.88 1.18 0.41
CA PHE A 101 -18.96 0.22 1.01
C PHE A 101 -19.46 -0.23 2.39
N THR A 102 -18.95 -1.36 2.86
CA THR A 102 -19.24 -1.91 4.18
C THR A 102 -17.99 -1.74 5.05
N PRO A 103 -18.00 -0.92 6.12
CA PRO A 103 -16.80 -0.65 6.92
C PRO A 103 -16.11 -1.88 7.50
N SER A 104 -16.88 -2.91 7.83
CA SER A 104 -16.36 -4.17 8.37
C SER A 104 -15.84 -5.15 7.30
N ASN A 105 -15.90 -4.77 6.01
CA ASN A 105 -15.56 -5.66 4.90
C ASN A 105 -14.76 -4.92 3.80
N PRO A 106 -13.49 -4.59 4.05
CA PRO A 106 -12.62 -3.94 3.06
C PRO A 106 -12.34 -4.79 1.81
N SER A 107 -12.42 -6.12 1.87
CA SER A 107 -12.24 -6.96 0.67
C SER A 107 -13.39 -6.76 -0.32
N GLU A 108 -14.62 -6.54 0.16
CA GLU A 108 -15.74 -6.14 -0.71
C GLU A 108 -15.49 -4.81 -1.41
N LEU A 109 -14.84 -3.84 -0.74
CA LEU A 109 -14.47 -2.56 -1.36
C LEU A 109 -13.44 -2.77 -2.48
N LEU A 110 -12.42 -3.60 -2.25
CA LEU A 110 -11.43 -3.98 -3.27
C LEU A 110 -12.09 -4.71 -4.45
N ALA A 111 -12.93 -5.71 -4.17
CA ALA A 111 -13.62 -6.49 -5.19
C ALA A 111 -14.50 -5.62 -6.09
N ARG A 112 -15.36 -4.77 -5.48
CA ARG A 112 -16.21 -3.84 -6.23
C ARG A 112 -15.39 -2.88 -7.09
N SER A 113 -14.30 -2.35 -6.53
CA SER A 113 -13.43 -1.42 -7.25
C SER A 113 -12.75 -2.08 -8.44
N TYR A 114 -12.25 -3.30 -8.26
CA TYR A 114 -11.66 -4.10 -9.34
C TYR A 114 -12.66 -4.42 -10.45
N TYR A 115 -13.84 -4.95 -10.11
CA TYR A 115 -14.84 -5.30 -11.11
C TYR A 115 -15.39 -4.08 -11.86
N GLU A 116 -15.50 -2.91 -11.21
CA GLU A 116 -15.87 -1.67 -11.91
C GLU A 116 -14.77 -1.20 -12.86
N LEU A 117 -13.50 -1.35 -12.47
CA LEU A 117 -12.34 -1.05 -13.32
C LEU A 117 -12.30 -1.97 -14.56
N LEU A 118 -12.59 -3.25 -14.42
CA LEU A 118 -12.69 -4.19 -15.55
C LEU A 118 -13.79 -3.83 -16.56
N GLN A 119 -14.84 -3.15 -16.11
CA GLN A 119 -15.97 -2.71 -16.94
C GLN A 119 -15.80 -1.29 -17.48
N HIS A 120 -14.67 -0.63 -17.20
CA HIS A 120 -14.42 0.73 -17.62
C HIS A 120 -14.39 0.84 -19.15
N LYS A 121 -15.01 1.90 -19.71
CA LYS A 121 -15.14 2.09 -21.17
C LYS A 121 -13.79 2.10 -21.89
N LYS A 122 -12.78 2.65 -21.24
CA LYS A 122 -11.38 2.59 -21.67
C LYS A 122 -10.69 1.58 -20.77
N ALA A 123 -10.23 0.46 -21.34
CA ALA A 123 -9.50 -0.54 -20.59
C ALA A 123 -8.25 0.09 -19.95
N ILE A 124 -8.14 -0.03 -18.63
CA ILE A 124 -6.95 0.36 -17.88
C ILE A 124 -6.13 -0.91 -17.71
N LEU A 125 -5.16 -1.09 -18.60
CA LEU A 125 -4.32 -2.28 -18.65
C LEU A 125 -3.28 -2.22 -17.54
N GLY A 126 -2.91 -3.38 -17.00
CA GLY A 126 -1.89 -3.49 -15.96
C GLY A 126 -2.30 -4.46 -14.86
N SER A 127 -1.56 -4.43 -13.77
CA SER A 127 -1.88 -5.15 -12.56
C SER A 127 -1.31 -4.45 -11.34
N SER A 128 -1.86 -4.76 -10.18
CA SER A 128 -1.45 -4.13 -8.94
C SER A 128 -1.73 -4.99 -7.70
N THR A 129 -0.87 -4.82 -6.69
CA THR A 129 -1.14 -5.21 -5.31
C THR A 129 -2.10 -4.20 -4.67
N ALA A 130 -2.73 -4.54 -3.55
CA ALA A 130 -3.54 -3.57 -2.81
C ALA A 130 -3.65 -3.92 -1.33
N CYS A 131 -3.44 -2.93 -0.46
CA CYS A 131 -3.72 -3.02 0.97
C CYS A 131 -4.69 -1.91 1.34
N VAL A 132 -5.85 -2.27 1.90
CA VAL A 132 -6.86 -1.34 2.41
C VAL A 132 -7.07 -1.60 3.89
N VAL A 133 -7.03 -0.55 4.69
CA VAL A 133 -7.36 -0.57 6.12
C VAL A 133 -8.53 0.36 6.40
N VAL A 134 -9.43 -0.09 7.26
CA VAL A 134 -10.65 0.61 7.64
C VAL A 134 -10.72 0.68 9.15
N LEU A 135 -10.54 1.87 9.70
CA LEU A 135 -10.71 2.11 11.13
C LEU A 135 -12.14 2.56 11.41
N ASN A 136 -12.89 1.74 12.13
CA ASN A 136 -14.23 2.08 12.58
C ASN A 136 -14.17 2.65 14.01
N LYS A 137 -14.47 3.94 14.13
CA LYS A 137 -14.45 4.69 15.41
C LYS A 137 -15.62 4.35 16.33
N GLU A 138 -16.71 3.77 15.82
CA GLU A 138 -17.86 3.41 16.66
C GLU A 138 -17.53 2.23 17.57
N ASN A 139 -16.87 1.21 17.02
CA ASN A 139 -16.53 -0.03 17.70
C ASN A 139 -15.04 -0.18 18.01
N CYS A 140 -14.22 0.81 17.67
CA CYS A 140 -12.75 0.81 17.85
C CYS A 140 -12.07 -0.42 17.23
N MET A 141 -12.52 -0.84 16.04
CA MET A 141 -11.95 -1.96 15.30
C MET A 141 -11.23 -1.47 14.05
N LEU A 142 -10.06 -2.07 13.76
CA LEU A 142 -9.42 -1.99 12.46
C LEU A 142 -9.81 -3.23 11.65
N TYR A 143 -10.23 -3.02 10.41
CA TYR A 143 -10.48 -4.07 9.42
C TYR A 143 -9.49 -3.91 8.27
N THR A 144 -8.91 -4.99 7.78
CA THR A 144 -7.90 -4.93 6.72
C THR A 144 -8.21 -5.92 5.61
N ALA A 145 -7.83 -5.59 4.38
CA ALA A 145 -7.76 -6.51 3.26
C ALA A 145 -6.45 -6.23 2.50
N ASN A 146 -5.59 -7.25 2.38
CA ASN A 146 -4.33 -7.18 1.66
C ASN A 146 -4.31 -8.20 0.52
N ILE A 147 -3.86 -7.80 -0.67
CA ILE A 147 -3.51 -8.67 -1.78
C ILE A 147 -2.12 -8.28 -2.31
N GLY A 148 -1.17 -9.21 -2.22
CA GLY A 148 0.23 -9.00 -2.63
C GLY A 148 1.17 -8.72 -1.45
N ASP A 149 2.24 -7.97 -1.71
CA ASP A 149 3.34 -7.65 -0.78
C ASP A 149 3.41 -6.16 -0.37
N SER A 150 2.45 -5.34 -0.82
CA SER A 150 2.02 -4.20 -0.01
C SER A 150 1.49 -4.68 1.34
N GLY A 151 1.31 -3.77 2.29
CA GLY A 151 0.87 -4.20 3.61
C GLY A 151 0.64 -3.13 4.65
N PHE A 152 0.39 -3.60 5.87
CA PHE A 152 0.23 -2.76 7.05
C PHE A 152 1.01 -3.32 8.24
N MET A 153 1.32 -2.44 9.20
CA MET A 153 1.92 -2.78 10.48
C MET A 153 1.36 -1.88 11.58
N VAL A 154 0.96 -2.47 12.70
CA VAL A 154 0.46 -1.77 13.89
C VAL A 154 1.46 -1.93 15.01
N VAL A 155 1.93 -0.80 15.54
CA VAL A 155 2.91 -0.75 16.63
C VAL A 155 2.30 -0.12 17.88
N ARG A 156 2.49 -0.79 19.01
CA ARG A 156 2.08 -0.34 20.34
C ARG A 156 3.19 -0.60 21.36
N HIS A 157 3.60 0.44 22.08
CA HIS A 157 4.64 0.39 23.11
C HIS A 157 5.93 -0.30 22.64
N GLY A 158 6.36 0.01 21.41
CA GLY A 158 7.57 -0.57 20.81
C GLY A 158 7.45 -2.04 20.38
N LYS A 159 6.24 -2.58 20.31
CA LYS A 159 5.98 -3.94 19.84
C LYS A 159 5.06 -3.91 18.62
N VAL A 160 5.32 -4.81 17.67
CA VAL A 160 4.40 -5.09 16.57
C VAL A 160 3.24 -5.90 17.13
N ILE A 161 2.03 -5.35 17.08
CA ILE A 161 0.82 -6.02 17.55
C ILE A 161 0.18 -6.81 16.40
N HIS A 162 0.12 -6.18 15.22
CA HIS A 162 -0.34 -6.81 13.99
C HIS A 162 0.54 -6.38 12.82
N LYS A 163 0.72 -7.29 11.86
CA LYS A 163 1.40 -7.04 10.59
C LYS A 163 0.71 -7.90 9.53
N SER A 164 0.56 -7.38 8.31
CA SER A 164 0.11 -8.20 7.18
C SER A 164 1.13 -9.28 6.84
N GLU A 165 0.63 -10.41 6.33
CA GLU A 165 1.45 -11.43 5.67
C GLU A 165 1.58 -11.05 4.19
N GLU A 166 2.81 -11.13 3.67
CA GLU A 166 3.08 -10.95 2.24
C GLU A 166 2.54 -12.14 1.45
N GLN A 167 1.84 -11.87 0.35
CA GLN A 167 1.29 -12.90 -0.53
C GLN A 167 2.06 -12.92 -1.84
N GLN A 168 2.80 -14.00 -2.07
CA GLN A 168 3.59 -14.19 -3.29
C GLN A 168 3.38 -15.60 -3.86
N HIS A 169 3.38 -15.71 -5.19
CA HIS A 169 3.35 -17.01 -5.89
C HIS A 169 4.73 -17.69 -5.84
N TYR A 170 5.77 -16.87 -5.92
CA TYR A 170 7.19 -17.19 -5.76
C TYR A 170 7.92 -15.89 -5.40
N PHE A 171 9.19 -15.99 -4.99
CA PHE A 171 9.97 -14.84 -4.53
C PHE A 171 9.85 -13.62 -5.47
N ASN A 172 9.51 -12.47 -4.89
CA ASN A 172 9.32 -11.19 -5.60
C ASN A 172 8.29 -11.25 -6.75
N THR A 173 7.27 -12.11 -6.61
CA THR A 173 6.14 -12.16 -7.55
C THR A 173 4.83 -12.19 -6.76
N PRO A 174 4.27 -11.01 -6.48
CA PRO A 174 3.11 -10.89 -5.62
C PRO A 174 1.83 -11.39 -6.27
N PHE A 175 0.89 -11.76 -5.40
CA PHE A 175 -0.52 -11.82 -5.77
C PHE A 175 -0.97 -10.45 -6.26
N GLN A 176 -1.74 -10.43 -7.35
CA GLN A 176 -2.04 -9.20 -8.06
C GLN A 176 -3.39 -9.26 -8.78
N LEU A 177 -4.11 -8.14 -8.73
CA LEU A 177 -5.32 -7.92 -9.53
C LEU A 177 -4.90 -7.41 -10.90
N SER A 178 -5.42 -7.99 -11.99
CA SER A 178 -4.84 -7.77 -13.32
C SER A 178 -5.88 -7.64 -14.41
N LEU A 179 -5.68 -6.67 -15.31
CA LEU A 179 -6.33 -6.61 -16.62
C LEU A 179 -5.25 -6.65 -17.72
N PRO A 180 -4.89 -7.85 -18.21
CA PRO A 180 -3.92 -7.97 -19.28
C PRO A 180 -4.46 -7.50 -20.63
N PRO A 181 -3.58 -7.08 -21.56
CA PRO A 181 -3.96 -6.80 -22.93
C PRO A 181 -4.58 -8.04 -23.61
N PRO A 182 -5.46 -7.85 -24.60
CA PRO A 182 -6.01 -8.96 -25.37
C PRO A 182 -4.91 -9.84 -25.98
N GLY A 183 -4.98 -11.15 -25.76
CA GLY A 183 -4.02 -12.13 -26.28
C GLY A 183 -2.91 -12.53 -25.29
N TYR A 184 -2.81 -11.86 -24.14
CA TYR A 184 -1.78 -12.12 -23.12
C TYR A 184 -2.33 -12.83 -21.87
N GLN A 185 -3.63 -13.16 -21.82
CA GLN A 185 -4.30 -13.69 -20.62
C GLN A 185 -3.65 -14.98 -20.07
N ALA A 186 -3.15 -15.85 -20.94
CA ALA A 186 -2.59 -17.14 -20.51
C ALA A 186 -1.24 -17.01 -19.79
N ASN A 187 -0.54 -15.88 -19.94
CA ASN A 187 0.83 -15.67 -19.47
C ASN A 187 0.93 -14.62 -18.35
N VAL A 188 -0.20 -14.16 -17.82
CA VAL A 188 -0.26 -13.10 -16.81
C VAL A 188 -0.96 -13.63 -15.58
N LEU A 189 -0.34 -13.43 -14.41
CA LEU A 189 -0.97 -13.71 -13.13
C LEU A 189 -2.16 -12.77 -12.93
N SER A 190 -3.31 -13.33 -12.58
CA SER A 190 -4.55 -12.59 -12.35
C SER A 190 -5.31 -13.27 -11.22
N ASP A 191 -5.03 -12.80 -10.01
CA ASP A 191 -5.67 -13.29 -8.81
C ASP A 191 -7.07 -12.68 -8.66
N GLN A 192 -7.94 -13.38 -7.94
CA GLN A 192 -9.28 -12.87 -7.64
C GLN A 192 -9.26 -12.05 -6.34
N PRO A 193 -10.09 -11.00 -6.21
CA PRO A 193 -10.20 -10.22 -4.96
C PRO A 193 -10.47 -11.06 -3.71
N ASP A 194 -11.15 -12.20 -3.86
CA ASP A 194 -11.44 -13.15 -2.78
C ASP A 194 -10.17 -13.82 -2.21
N SER A 195 -9.03 -13.70 -2.89
CA SER A 195 -7.72 -14.17 -2.44
C SER A 195 -7.07 -13.21 -1.42
N ALA A 196 -7.64 -12.03 -1.22
CA ALA A 196 -7.12 -11.06 -0.26
C ALA A 196 -7.20 -11.60 1.18
N ILE A 197 -6.09 -11.52 1.91
CA ILE A 197 -6.08 -11.85 3.34
C ILE A 197 -6.78 -10.73 4.10
N THR A 198 -7.79 -11.10 4.88
CA THR A 198 -8.55 -10.15 5.71
C THR A 198 -8.28 -10.39 7.18
N ASN A 199 -8.11 -9.30 7.94
CA ASN A 199 -7.97 -9.35 9.39
C ASN A 199 -8.88 -8.31 10.03
N ASN A 200 -9.25 -8.55 11.29
CA ASN A 200 -9.90 -7.55 12.12
C ASN A 200 -9.47 -7.69 13.57
N PHE A 201 -9.26 -6.55 14.24
CA PHE A 201 -8.81 -6.52 15.63
C PHE A 201 -9.12 -5.17 16.28
N PRO A 202 -9.26 -5.12 17.62
CA PRO A 202 -9.46 -3.86 18.33
C PRO A 202 -8.19 -3.02 18.30
N VAL A 203 -8.37 -1.69 18.20
CA VAL A 203 -7.29 -0.72 18.40
C VAL A 203 -7.36 -0.10 19.78
N GLU A 204 -6.22 0.35 20.28
CA GLU A 204 -6.09 1.04 21.56
C GLU A 204 -5.52 2.45 21.37
N ASP A 205 -5.78 3.32 22.33
CA ASP A 205 -5.18 4.65 22.36
C ASP A 205 -3.65 4.55 22.31
N GLY A 206 -3.05 5.38 21.46
CA GLY A 206 -1.64 5.37 21.17
C GLY A 206 -1.22 4.45 20.03
N ASP A 207 -2.06 3.55 19.50
CA ASP A 207 -1.67 2.71 18.37
C ASP A 207 -1.17 3.52 17.17
N VAL A 208 -0.08 3.08 16.56
CA VAL A 208 0.47 3.66 15.34
C VAL A 208 0.30 2.66 14.20
N ILE A 209 -0.42 3.06 13.16
CA ILE A 209 -0.75 2.23 12.00
C ILE A 209 0.07 2.74 10.82
N LEU A 210 0.96 1.91 10.30
CA LEU A 210 1.67 2.10 9.05
C LEU A 210 0.96 1.29 7.96
N VAL A 211 0.65 1.92 6.83
CA VAL A 211 0.25 1.25 5.59
C VAL A 211 1.25 1.66 4.52
N ALA A 212 1.84 0.69 3.83
CA ALA A 212 2.93 0.99 2.90
C ALA A 212 3.02 -0.04 1.76
N THR A 213 3.72 0.35 0.70
CA THR A 213 4.13 -0.57 -0.38
C THR A 213 5.38 -1.36 0.01
N ASP A 214 5.68 -2.41 -0.74
CA ASP A 214 6.88 -3.24 -0.59
C ASP A 214 8.17 -2.40 -0.71
N GLY A 215 8.19 -1.32 -1.50
CA GLY A 215 9.30 -0.37 -1.54
C GLY A 215 9.75 0.17 -0.18
N VAL A 216 8.90 0.13 0.85
CA VAL A 216 9.28 0.37 2.26
C VAL A 216 9.75 -0.91 2.95
N PHE A 217 8.95 -1.97 2.89
CA PHE A 217 9.20 -3.21 3.64
C PHE A 217 10.45 -3.96 3.17
N ASP A 218 10.76 -3.87 1.88
CA ASP A 218 11.95 -4.47 1.25
C ASP A 218 13.25 -3.73 1.59
N ASN A 219 13.15 -2.45 1.96
CA ASN A 219 14.31 -1.57 2.15
C ASN A 219 14.54 -1.14 3.60
N LEU A 220 13.56 -1.30 4.50
CA LEU A 220 13.69 -0.91 5.90
C LEU A 220 13.57 -2.11 6.84
N PRO A 221 14.59 -2.39 7.67
CA PRO A 221 14.50 -3.41 8.71
C PRO A 221 13.36 -3.11 9.67
N GLN A 222 12.65 -4.15 10.12
CA GLN A 222 11.52 -3.99 11.04
C GLN A 222 11.90 -3.24 12.33
N SER A 223 13.12 -3.45 12.85
CA SER A 223 13.62 -2.72 14.03
C SER A 223 13.68 -1.21 13.81
N LEU A 224 14.06 -0.77 12.61
CA LEU A 224 14.13 0.64 12.25
C LEU A 224 12.74 1.25 12.09
N LEU A 225 11.81 0.52 11.46
CA LEU A 225 10.41 0.93 11.38
C LEU A 225 9.80 1.10 12.78
N ILE A 226 9.95 0.12 13.67
CA ILE A 226 9.48 0.21 15.06
C ILE A 226 10.05 1.46 15.74
N LYS A 227 11.35 1.71 15.59
CA LYS A 227 12.02 2.88 16.19
C LYS A 227 11.42 4.20 15.72
N GLU A 228 11.11 4.34 14.44
CA GLU A 228 10.48 5.54 13.89
C GLU A 228 9.03 5.69 14.35
N LEU A 229 8.25 4.61 14.28
CA LEU A 229 6.82 4.62 14.66
C LEU A 229 6.64 4.95 16.15
N CYS A 230 7.55 4.51 17.03
CA CYS A 230 7.51 4.86 18.45
C CYS A 230 7.62 6.37 18.72
N LYS A 231 8.19 7.17 17.81
CA LYS A 231 8.34 8.62 17.99
C LYS A 231 7.00 9.37 17.96
N VAL A 232 5.96 8.74 17.43
CA VAL A 232 4.63 9.34 17.22
C VAL A 232 3.51 8.57 17.94
N GLN A 233 3.87 7.68 18.87
CA GLN A 233 2.86 6.98 19.65
C GLN A 233 2.01 7.96 20.46
N GLY A 234 0.68 7.95 20.24
CA GLY A 234 -0.26 8.90 20.86
C GLY A 234 -0.12 10.35 20.38
N GLU A 235 0.63 10.59 19.30
CA GLU A 235 0.80 11.93 18.74
C GLU A 235 -0.50 12.43 18.12
N ARG A 236 -0.83 13.70 18.38
CA ARG A 236 -2.06 14.36 17.90
C ARG A 236 -1.78 15.45 16.85
N CYS A 237 -0.51 15.78 16.64
CA CYS A 237 -0.07 16.79 15.70
C CYS A 237 0.27 16.15 14.34
N ALA A 238 -0.58 16.41 13.35
CA ALA A 238 -0.39 15.88 11.99
C ALA A 238 0.97 16.25 11.38
N SER A 239 1.52 17.43 11.65
CA SER A 239 2.85 17.80 11.12
C SER A 239 3.99 16.97 11.72
N ARG A 240 3.86 16.51 12.98
CA ARG A 240 4.83 15.61 13.60
C ARG A 240 4.73 14.20 13.03
N LEU A 241 3.51 13.68 12.81
CA LEU A 241 3.32 12.44 12.06
C LEU A 241 3.95 12.57 10.67
N GLN A 242 3.67 13.66 9.94
CA GLN A 242 4.15 13.85 8.57
C GLN A 242 5.68 13.87 8.51
N THR A 243 6.33 14.43 9.54
CA THR A 243 7.80 14.41 9.66
C THR A 243 8.32 12.97 9.75
N VAL A 244 7.67 12.10 10.52
CA VAL A 244 8.05 10.69 10.64
C VAL A 244 7.74 9.92 9.37
N ALA A 245 6.57 10.12 8.75
CA ALA A 245 6.22 9.49 7.48
C ALA A 245 7.25 9.87 6.37
N ASN A 246 7.62 11.14 6.28
CA ASN A 246 8.67 11.62 5.37
C ASN A 246 10.03 10.99 5.69
N SER A 247 10.37 10.84 6.98
CA SER A 247 11.61 10.20 7.41
C SER A 247 11.67 8.73 6.99
N ILE A 248 10.57 7.98 7.14
CA ILE A 248 10.45 6.58 6.69
C ILE A 248 10.64 6.52 5.18
N ALA A 249 9.90 7.33 4.42
CA ALA A 249 9.99 7.35 2.96
C ALA A 249 11.40 7.73 2.46
N TRP A 250 12.05 8.71 3.10
CA TRP A 250 13.41 9.14 2.77
C TRP A 250 14.45 8.05 3.07
N MET A 251 14.35 7.39 4.23
CA MET A 251 15.26 6.28 4.56
C MET A 251 15.08 5.11 3.60
N ALA A 252 13.83 4.75 3.28
CA ALA A 252 13.53 3.67 2.35
C ALA A 252 14.12 3.97 0.97
N ARG A 253 13.97 5.21 0.46
CA ARG A 253 14.59 5.65 -0.80
C ARG A 253 16.10 5.58 -0.76
N ASN A 254 16.74 6.05 0.32
CA ASN A 254 18.20 6.06 0.35
C ASN A 254 18.78 4.66 0.43
N LEU A 255 18.18 3.79 1.25
CA LEU A 255 18.61 2.41 1.41
C LEU A 255 18.29 1.57 0.18
N SER A 256 17.25 1.93 -0.59
CA SER A 256 16.94 1.24 -1.85
C SER A 256 18.03 1.40 -2.91
N PHE A 257 18.81 2.48 -2.87
CA PHE A 257 19.94 2.73 -3.76
C PHE A 257 21.31 2.35 -3.16
N ASP A 258 21.36 1.89 -1.91
CA ASP A 258 22.61 1.45 -1.30
C ASP A 258 22.96 0.03 -1.78
N GLU A 259 23.94 -0.08 -2.68
CA GLU A 259 24.37 -1.36 -3.25
C GLU A 259 25.08 -2.29 -2.24
N THR A 260 25.45 -1.77 -1.08
CA THR A 260 26.20 -2.50 -0.04
C THR A 260 25.34 -2.88 1.16
N PHE A 261 24.15 -2.30 1.27
CA PHE A 261 23.21 -2.56 2.34
C PHE A 261 22.61 -3.97 2.21
N ILE A 262 22.58 -4.73 3.31
CA ILE A 262 21.84 -5.99 3.37
C ILE A 262 20.40 -5.64 3.72
N SER A 263 19.60 -5.42 2.68
CA SER A 263 18.19 -5.07 2.81
C SER A 263 17.33 -6.28 3.20
N PRO A 264 16.15 -6.08 3.81
CA PRO A 264 15.17 -7.16 3.98
C PRO A 264 14.90 -7.95 2.70
N PHE A 265 14.84 -7.27 1.55
CA PHE A 265 14.75 -7.92 0.24
C PHE A 265 15.93 -8.84 -0.04
N ALA A 266 17.17 -8.37 0.18
CA ALA A 266 18.37 -9.17 -0.04
C ALA A 266 18.44 -10.38 0.90
N GLU A 267 18.00 -10.23 2.16
CA GLU A 267 17.89 -11.34 3.12
C GLU A 267 16.85 -12.38 2.64
N SER A 268 15.68 -11.92 2.18
CA SER A 268 14.63 -12.78 1.64
C SER A 268 15.06 -13.48 0.34
N ALA A 269 15.76 -12.78 -0.54
CA ALA A 269 16.35 -13.34 -1.75
C ALA A 269 17.32 -14.47 -1.41
N PHE A 270 18.22 -14.25 -0.44
CA PHE A 270 19.17 -15.26 0.00
C PHE A 270 18.46 -16.50 0.57
N ALA A 271 17.42 -16.31 1.37
CA ALA A 271 16.59 -17.40 1.89
C ALA A 271 15.90 -18.22 0.78
N ASN A 272 15.62 -17.59 -0.37
CA ASN A 272 15.06 -18.22 -1.57
C ASN A 272 16.14 -18.71 -2.56
N GLY A 273 17.41 -18.77 -2.15
CA GLY A 273 18.52 -19.30 -2.95
C GLY A 273 19.07 -18.33 -3.99
N ILE A 274 18.72 -17.05 -3.92
CA ILE A 274 19.15 -15.99 -4.82
C ILE A 274 20.23 -15.16 -4.11
N ASN A 275 21.44 -15.10 -4.67
CA ASN A 275 22.52 -14.33 -4.08
C ASN A 275 22.49 -12.89 -4.62
N THR A 276 21.94 -11.98 -3.83
CA THR A 276 21.92 -10.54 -4.13
C THR A 276 22.27 -9.74 -2.88
N ILE A 277 22.80 -8.54 -3.09
CA ILE A 277 23.12 -7.56 -2.05
C ILE A 277 22.58 -6.20 -2.50
N GLY A 278 22.44 -5.29 -1.55
CA GLY A 278 21.95 -3.94 -1.79
C GLY A 278 20.45 -3.79 -1.52
N GLY A 279 19.97 -2.56 -1.64
CA GLY A 279 18.55 -2.25 -1.66
C GLY A 279 17.83 -2.67 -2.94
N LYS A 280 16.50 -2.56 -2.91
CA LYS A 280 15.60 -2.76 -4.05
C LYS A 280 15.02 -1.41 -4.45
N PRO A 281 15.54 -0.74 -5.50
CA PRO A 281 14.91 0.48 -6.04
C PRO A 281 13.46 0.19 -6.45
N ASP A 282 12.51 0.86 -5.83
CA ASP A 282 11.08 0.65 -6.08
C ASP A 282 10.26 1.90 -5.73
N ASP A 283 9.00 1.95 -6.17
CA ASP A 283 8.07 3.01 -5.80
C ASP A 283 7.72 2.93 -4.30
N ILE A 284 7.70 4.08 -3.63
CA ILE A 284 7.55 4.15 -2.16
C ILE A 284 6.29 4.94 -1.82
N THR A 285 5.35 4.28 -1.17
CA THR A 285 4.21 4.95 -0.54
C THR A 285 4.14 4.62 0.94
N VAL A 286 4.00 5.65 1.77
CA VAL A 286 3.84 5.57 3.22
C VAL A 286 2.56 6.31 3.61
N ILE A 287 1.67 5.64 4.32
CA ILE A 287 0.56 6.24 5.05
C ILE A 287 0.75 5.92 6.53
N LEU A 288 0.71 6.95 7.37
CA LEU A 288 0.92 6.82 8.81
C LEU A 288 -0.26 7.41 9.58
N ALA A 289 -0.94 6.58 10.37
CA ALA A 289 -2.03 7.02 11.23
C ALA A 289 -1.70 6.78 12.71
N THR A 290 -2.21 7.65 13.58
CA THR A 290 -2.17 7.45 15.04
C THR A 290 -3.58 7.39 15.60
N VAL A 291 -3.81 6.42 16.49
CA VAL A 291 -5.02 6.32 17.29
C VAL A 291 -4.85 7.18 18.53
N ALA A 292 -5.64 8.25 18.63
CA ALA A 292 -5.64 9.18 19.76
C ALA A 292 -7.07 9.36 20.28
N ILE A 293 -7.57 8.32 20.96
CA ILE A 293 -8.92 8.25 21.53
C ILE A 293 -8.89 8.95 22.88
#